data_AF-A0A448WXE4-F1
#
_entry.id   AF-A0A448WXE4-F1
#
_cell.length_a   1.000
_cell.length_b   1.000
_cell.length_c   1.000
_cell.angle_alpha   90.00
_cell.angle_beta   90.00
_cell.angle_gamma   90.00
#
_symmetry.space_group_name_H-M   'P 1'
#
loop_
_entity.id
_entity.type
_entity.pdbx_description
1 polymer ?
#
loop_
_entity_poly.entity_id
_entity_poly.type
_entity_poly.pdbx_seq_one_letter_code
_entity_poly.pdbx_strand_id
1 'polypeptide(L)'
;MYTNWFFNFIDRHYWANSAQSTHHSYTDAGILALSGSADPKHLGKLVHSLIGELHHTASAPIATDELSRAKAQLESLLLMNLEMRPVMFEDIARQVLATGKRRQPQHWIEEISMLHFCVGF
;
A
#
# COMPACT_ATOMS: atom_id res chain seq x y z
N MET A 1 5.21 -6.87 5.82
CA MET A 1 4.94 -8.27 6.23
C MET A 1 3.79 -8.40 7.22
N TYR A 2 3.51 -7.43 8.10
CA TYR A 2 2.34 -7.47 9.00
C TYR A 2 1.21 -6.55 8.52
N THR A 3 0.57 -6.91 7.40
CA THR A 3 -0.70 -6.30 6.95
C THR A 3 -1.84 -7.27 7.25
N ASN A 4 -3.04 -6.79 7.61
CA ASN A 4 -4.20 -7.68 7.79
C ASN A 4 -4.45 -8.52 6.54
N TRP A 5 -4.15 -7.95 5.38
CA TRP A 5 -4.20 -8.62 4.11
C TRP A 5 -3.27 -9.85 4.01
N PHE A 6 -2.06 -9.78 4.56
CA PHE A 6 -1.14 -10.92 4.62
C PHE A 6 -1.64 -12.02 5.59
N PHE A 7 -2.16 -11.63 6.76
CA PHE A 7 -2.67 -12.56 7.78
C PHE A 7 -3.99 -13.25 7.39
N ASN A 8 -4.95 -12.49 6.85
CA ASN A 8 -6.25 -13.05 6.47
C ASN A 8 -6.17 -13.91 5.22
N PHE A 9 -5.22 -13.63 4.33
CA PHE A 9 -5.11 -14.30 3.05
C PHE A 9 -4.14 -15.48 3.07
N ILE A 10 -2.83 -15.25 3.28
CA ILE A 10 -1.82 -16.30 3.04
C ILE A 10 -1.83 -17.36 4.14
N ASP A 11 -1.98 -16.97 5.40
CA ASP A 11 -1.98 -17.90 6.54
C ASP A 11 -3.21 -18.84 6.54
N ARG A 12 -4.34 -18.37 6.01
CA ARG A 12 -5.60 -19.14 5.94
C ARG A 12 -5.78 -19.91 4.63
N HIS A 13 -5.06 -19.54 3.59
CA HIS A 13 -5.21 -20.09 2.25
C HIS A 13 -3.89 -20.68 1.76
N TYR A 14 -3.57 -21.88 2.23
CA TYR A 14 -2.39 -22.66 1.82
C TYR A 14 -2.28 -22.91 0.30
N TRP A 15 -3.36 -22.67 -0.44
CA TRP A 15 -3.45 -22.83 -1.89
C TRP A 15 -3.07 -21.57 -2.68
N ALA A 16 -2.90 -20.42 -2.01
CA ALA A 16 -2.43 -19.19 -2.62
C ALA A 16 -0.90 -19.10 -2.52
N ASN A 17 -0.24 -18.93 -3.67
CA ASN A 17 1.22 -18.88 -3.76
C ASN A 17 1.75 -17.47 -3.50
N SER A 18 1.04 -16.46 -4.01
CA SER A 18 1.36 -15.06 -3.77
C SER A 18 0.12 -14.20 -3.84
N ALA A 19 0.17 -13.09 -3.14
CA ALA A 19 -0.75 -11.99 -3.33
C ALA A 19 0.06 -10.71 -3.11
N GLN A 20 -0.09 -9.70 -3.98
CA GLN A 20 0.36 -8.32 -3.72
C GLN A 20 -0.72 -7.26 -4.05
N SER A 21 -0.78 -6.20 -3.24
CA SER A 21 -1.50 -4.97 -3.55
C SER A 21 -0.51 -3.91 -4.04
N THR A 22 -0.84 -3.26 -5.15
CA THR A 22 0.03 -2.29 -5.83
C THR A 22 -0.73 -1.01 -6.11
N HIS A 23 -0.07 0.12 -5.92
CA HIS A 23 -0.61 1.43 -6.23
C HIS A 23 0.29 2.13 -7.24
N HIS A 24 -0.29 2.58 -8.34
CA HIS A 24 0.37 3.35 -9.39
C HIS A 24 -0.26 4.73 -9.47
N SER A 25 0.51 5.75 -9.10
CA SER A 25 0.11 7.15 -9.22
C SER A 25 0.60 7.73 -10.55
N TYR A 26 -0.32 8.22 -11.37
CA TYR A 26 -0.04 9.08 -12.52
C TYR A 26 -0.45 10.52 -12.19
N THR A 27 -0.12 11.46 -13.07
CA THR A 27 -0.39 12.89 -12.85
C THR A 27 -1.90 13.20 -12.84
N ASP A 28 -2.69 12.47 -13.62
CA ASP A 28 -4.12 12.66 -13.85
C ASP A 28 -5.00 11.56 -13.22
N ALA A 29 -4.44 10.36 -13.00
CA ALA A 29 -5.16 9.21 -12.49
C ALA A 29 -4.32 8.37 -11.52
N GLY A 30 -5.00 7.56 -10.70
CA GLY A 30 -4.37 6.55 -9.84
C GLY A 30 -4.97 5.18 -10.10
N ILE A 31 -4.14 4.14 -10.09
CA ILE A 31 -4.58 2.75 -10.22
C ILE A 31 -4.20 2.01 -8.94
N LEU A 32 -5.19 1.46 -8.24
CA LEU A 32 -5.00 0.48 -7.19
C LEU A 32 -5.30 -0.90 -7.77
N ALA A 33 -4.30 -1.78 -7.81
CA ALA A 33 -4.41 -3.12 -8.37
C ALA A 33 -4.05 -4.19 -7.34
N LEU A 34 -4.94 -5.19 -7.22
CA LEU A 34 -4.69 -6.41 -6.47
C LEU A 34 -4.26 -7.51 -7.43
N SER A 35 -3.15 -8.15 -7.13
CA SER A 35 -2.58 -9.25 -7.91
C SER A 35 -2.35 -10.45 -7.02
N GLY A 36 -2.47 -11.65 -7.56
CA GLY A 36 -2.19 -12.87 -6.83
C GLY A 36 -2.03 -14.07 -7.75
N SER A 37 -1.45 -15.13 -7.22
CA SER A 37 -1.21 -16.38 -7.94
C SER A 37 -1.63 -17.59 -7.09
N ALA A 38 -2.22 -18.58 -7.76
CA ALA A 38 -2.67 -19.84 -7.17
C ALA A 38 -2.73 -20.94 -8.24
N ASP A 39 -2.93 -22.19 -7.82
CA ASP A 39 -3.23 -23.30 -8.72
C ASP A 39 -4.52 -23.01 -9.53
N PRO A 40 -4.58 -23.37 -10.83
CA PRO A 40 -5.75 -23.14 -11.67
C PRO A 40 -7.08 -23.62 -11.06
N LYS A 41 -7.07 -24.69 -10.26
CA LYS A 41 -8.25 -25.23 -9.56
C LYS A 41 -8.84 -24.27 -8.53
N HIS A 42 -8.07 -23.29 -8.08
CA HIS A 42 -8.43 -22.36 -7.01
C HIS A 42 -8.52 -20.89 -7.47
N LEU A 43 -8.35 -20.60 -8.76
CA LEU A 43 -8.45 -19.25 -9.32
C LEU A 43 -9.77 -18.54 -8.99
N GLY A 44 -10.91 -19.23 -9.08
CA GLY A 44 -12.20 -18.63 -8.74
C GLY A 44 -12.30 -18.23 -7.27
N LYS A 45 -11.71 -19.03 -6.38
CA LYS A 45 -11.62 -18.72 -4.94
C LYS A 45 -10.65 -17.57 -4.68
N LEU A 46 -9.54 -17.51 -5.40
CA LEU A 46 -8.57 -16.43 -5.33
C LEU A 46 -9.24 -15.08 -5.56
N VAL A 47 -9.95 -14.94 -6.68
CA VAL A 47 -10.63 -13.70 -7.05
C VAL A 47 -11.68 -13.33 -6.01
N HIS A 48 -12.49 -14.29 -5.55
CA HIS A 48 -13.52 -14.03 -4.55
C HIS A 48 -12.91 -13.54 -3.22
N SER A 49 -11.86 -14.18 -2.74
CA SER A 49 -11.17 -13.76 -1.51
C SER A 49 -10.50 -12.39 -1.66
N LEU A 50 -9.91 -12.08 -2.82
CA LEU A 50 -9.30 -10.76 -3.08
C LEU A 50 -10.35 -9.63 -3.06
N ILE A 51 -11.49 -9.84 -3.71
CA ILE A 51 -12.59 -8.87 -3.73
C ILE A 51 -13.21 -8.73 -2.34
N GLY A 52 -13.37 -9.84 -1.62
CA GLY A 52 -13.88 -9.85 -0.25
C GLY A 52 -13.02 -9.00 0.69
N GLU A 53 -11.69 -9.10 0.59
CA GLU A 53 -10.80 -8.28 1.40
C GLU A 53 -10.78 -6.80 0.99
N LEU A 54 -10.90 -6.51 -0.31
CA LEU A 54 -11.05 -5.14 -0.78
C LEU A 54 -12.32 -4.50 -0.19
N HIS A 55 -13.44 -5.22 -0.22
CA HIS A 55 -14.69 -4.78 0.36
C HIS A 55 -14.58 -4.63 1.89
N HIS A 56 -13.95 -5.59 2.58
CA HIS A 56 -13.74 -5.51 4.02
C HIS A 56 -12.93 -4.28 4.41
N THR A 57 -11.84 -3.99 3.68
CA THR A 57 -11.00 -2.80 3.90
C THR A 57 -11.77 -1.49 3.66
N ALA A 58 -12.72 -1.49 2.72
CA ALA A 58 -13.53 -0.31 2.42
C ALA A 58 -14.66 -0.07 3.44
N SER A 59 -15.24 -1.13 4.01
CA SER A 59 -16.43 -1.02 4.86
C SER A 59 -16.16 -1.14 6.37
N ALA A 60 -15.07 -1.79 6.77
CA ALA A 60 -14.78 -2.04 8.18
C ALA A 60 -14.02 -0.87 8.82
N PRO A 61 -14.29 -0.55 10.10
CA PRO A 61 -13.47 0.39 10.84
C PRO A 61 -12.07 -0.19 11.05
N ILE A 62 -11.04 0.54 10.65
CA ILE A 62 -9.64 0.15 10.85
C ILE A 62 -9.25 0.47 12.29
N ALA A 63 -8.64 -0.50 12.99
CA ALA A 63 -8.14 -0.29 14.34
C ALA A 63 -7.01 0.75 14.35
N THR A 64 -6.97 1.60 15.38
CA THR A 64 -5.95 2.65 15.53
C THR A 64 -4.52 2.08 15.53
N ASP A 65 -4.34 0.89 16.10
CA ASP A 65 -3.05 0.21 16.18
C ASP A 65 -2.59 -0.36 14.84
N GLU A 66 -3.54 -0.70 13.97
CA GLU A 66 -3.24 -1.09 12.60
C GLU A 66 -2.85 0.12 11.75
N LEU A 67 -3.59 1.22 11.88
CA LEU A 67 -3.27 2.46 11.17
C LEU A 67 -1.89 2.99 11.59
N SER A 68 -1.57 2.99 12.87
CA SER A 68 -0.26 3.44 13.37
C SER A 68 0.87 2.55 12.85
N ARG A 69 0.67 1.23 12.81
CA ARG A 69 1.63 0.29 12.21
C ARG A 69 1.80 0.53 10.71
N ALA A 70 0.72 0.78 9.97
CA ALA A 70 0.78 1.06 8.54
C ALA A 70 1.54 2.36 8.24
N LYS A 71 1.32 3.42 9.04
CA LYS A 71 2.09 4.68 8.98
C LYS A 71 3.58 4.44 9.19
N ALA A 72 3.94 3.74 10.27
CA ALA A 72 5.34 3.42 10.57
C ALA A 72 6.00 2.58 9.46
N GLN A 73 5.27 1.64 8.86
CA GLN A 73 5.76 0.87 7.70
C GLN A 73 6.02 1.75 6.48
N LEU A 74 5.13 2.71 6.19
CA LEU A 74 5.26 3.63 5.07
C LEU A 74 6.42 4.62 5.28
N GLU A 75 6.55 5.19 6.48
CA GLU A 75 7.65 6.08 6.85
C GLU A 75 9.01 5.37 6.76
N SER A 76 9.08 4.15 7.29
CA SER A 76 10.29 3.33 7.21
C SER A 76 10.66 3.02 5.76
N LEU A 77 9.69 2.62 4.93
CA LEU A 77 9.93 2.37 3.51
C LEU A 77 10.45 3.62 2.78
N LEU A 78 9.86 4.78 3.04
CA LEU A 78 10.28 6.06 2.45
C LEU A 78 11.73 6.37 2.83
N LEU A 79 12.05 6.35 4.12
CA LEU A 79 13.38 6.72 4.62
C LEU A 79 14.46 5.75 4.16
N MET A 80 14.19 4.44 4.18
CA MET A 80 15.14 3.42 3.73
C MET A 80 15.46 3.55 2.23
N ASN A 81 14.44 3.80 1.40
CA ASN A 81 14.65 3.99 -0.04
C ASN A 81 15.55 5.19 -0.34
N LEU A 82 15.51 6.22 0.51
CA LEU A 82 16.32 7.43 0.36
C LEU A 82 17.78 7.28 0.84
N GLU A 83 18.16 6.13 1.40
CA GLU A 83 19.57 5.83 1.69
C GLU A 83 20.36 5.55 0.40
N MET A 84 19.68 5.07 -0.63
CA MET A 84 20.29 4.77 -1.93
C MET A 84 20.36 6.01 -2.82
N ARG A 85 21.58 6.45 -3.15
CA ARG A 85 21.84 7.63 -4.00
C ARG A 85 21.12 7.60 -5.36
N PRO A 86 21.04 6.46 -6.09
CA PRO A 86 20.30 6.41 -7.35
C PRO A 86 18.80 6.65 -7.16
N VAL A 87 18.22 6.07 -6.10
CA VAL A 87 16.79 6.22 -5.77
C VAL A 87 16.47 7.65 -5.34
N MET A 88 17.35 8.27 -4.55
CA MET A 88 17.28 9.70 -4.22
C MET A 88 17.27 10.59 -5.46
N PHE A 89 18.15 10.32 -6.43
CA PHE A 89 18.20 11.10 -7.66
C PHE A 89 16.91 10.95 -8.48
N GLU A 90 16.44 9.72 -8.62
CA GLU A 90 15.18 9.42 -9.32
C GLU A 90 13.98 10.11 -8.66
N ASP A 91 13.88 10.06 -7.32
CA ASP A 91 12.82 10.73 -6.56
C ASP A 91 12.84 12.25 -6.80
N ILE A 92 14.02 12.89 -6.74
CA ILE A 92 14.16 14.32 -7.04
C ILE A 92 13.68 14.64 -8.45
N ALA A 93 14.15 13.87 -9.45
CA ALA A 93 13.77 14.08 -10.83
C ALA A 93 12.25 13.94 -11.02
N ARG A 94 11.65 12.90 -10.43
CA ARG A 94 10.21 12.64 -10.51
C ARG A 94 9.38 13.74 -9.86
N GLN A 95 9.76 14.23 -8.69
CA GLN A 95 9.05 15.31 -8.00
C GLN A 95 9.10 16.62 -8.79
N VAL A 96 10.28 16.96 -9.35
CA VAL A 96 10.45 18.17 -10.17
C VAL A 96 9.65 18.06 -11.46
N LEU A 97 9.63 16.90 -12.12
CA LEU A 97 8.83 16.69 -13.33
C LEU A 97 7.32 16.73 -13.06
N ALA A 98 6.87 16.14 -11.96
CA ALA A 98 5.44 16.03 -11.65
C ALA A 98 4.84 17.30 -11.05
N THR A 99 5.58 18.01 -10.18
CA THR A 99 5.04 19.13 -9.38
C THR A 99 5.79 20.45 -9.57
N GLY A 100 6.88 20.45 -10.35
CA GLY A 100 7.73 21.62 -10.57
C GLY A 100 8.63 22.00 -9.38
N LYS A 101 8.54 21.29 -8.25
CA LYS A 101 9.33 21.58 -7.03
C LYS A 101 9.74 20.28 -6.35
N ARG A 102 10.89 20.30 -5.67
CA ARG A 102 11.32 19.21 -4.78
C ARG A 102 10.77 19.47 -3.37
N ARG A 103 10.10 18.48 -2.79
CA ARG A 103 9.72 18.48 -1.37
C ARG A 103 10.77 17.70 -0.58
N GLN A 104 11.04 18.13 0.66
CA GLN A 104 11.94 17.40 1.53
C GLN A 104 11.23 16.17 2.12
N PRO A 105 11.95 15.08 2.44
CA PRO A 105 11.36 13.88 3.03
C PRO A 105 10.53 14.16 4.30
N GLN A 106 10.94 15.15 5.10
CA GLN A 106 10.25 15.60 6.31
C GLN A 106 8.80 16.02 6.03
N HIS A 107 8.56 16.70 4.91
CA HIS A 107 7.21 17.09 4.51
C HIS A 107 6.30 15.86 4.35
N TRP A 108 6.81 14.79 3.73
CA TRP A 108 6.03 13.56 3.55
C TRP A 108 5.78 12.82 4.85
N ILE A 109 6.74 12.83 5.78
CA ILE A 109 6.56 12.24 7.11
C ILE A 109 5.45 12.98 7.89
N GLU A 110 5.45 14.31 7.82
CA GLU A 110 4.40 15.13 8.43
C GLU A 110 3.02 14.80 7.82
N GLU A 111 2.91 14.74 6.49
CA GLU A 111 1.67 14.36 5.81
C GLU A 111 1.18 12.95 6.21
N ILE A 112 2.09 11.97 6.32
CA ILE A 112 1.75 10.60 6.75
C ILE A 112 1.23 10.60 8.20
N SER A 113 1.88 11.37 9.07
CA SER A 113 1.49 11.47 10.47
C SER A 113 0.06 12.04 10.63
N MET A 114 -0.32 12.98 9.75
CA MET A 114 -1.61 13.66 9.74
C MET A 114 -2.77 12.81 9.19
N LEU A 115 -2.50 11.65 8.59
CA LEU A 115 -3.56 10.76 8.08
C LEU A 115 -4.45 10.27 9.23
N HIS A 116 -5.69 10.74 9.26
CA HIS A 116 -6.72 10.23 10.18
C HIS A 116 -7.81 9.55 9.37
N PHE A 117 -8.25 8.38 9.83
CA PHE A 117 -9.38 7.70 9.19
C PHE A 117 -10.67 8.44 9.58
N CYS A 118 -11.18 9.28 8.68
CA CYS A 118 -12.53 9.83 8.81
C CYS A 118 -13.53 8.71 8.55
N VAL A 119 -14.04 8.12 9.62
CA VAL A 119 -15.27 7.32 9.56
C VAL A 119 -16.41 8.30 9.32
N GLY A 120 -16.86 8.42 8.08
CA GLY A 120 -17.96 9.33 7.73
C GLY A 120 -18.29 9.35 6.25
N PHE A 121 -19.02 8.34 5.79
CA PHE A 121 -20.10 8.53 4.83
C PHE A 121 -21.43 8.37 5.57
#